data_AF-Q8GST4-F1
#
_entry.id   AF-Q8GST4-F1
#
_cell.length_a   1.000
_cell.length_b   1.000
_cell.length_c   1.000
_cell.angle_alpha   90.00
_cell.angle_beta   90.00
_cell.angle_gamma   90.00
#
_symmetry.space_group_name_H-M   'P 1'
#
loop_
_entity.id
_entity.type
_entity.pdbx_description
1 polymer ?
#
loop_
_entity_poly.entity_id
_entity_poly.type
_entity_poly.pdbx_seq_one_letter_code
_entity_poly.pdbx_strand_id
1 'polypeptide(L)'
;GVGKTTLAKKVYNDSSVICNFHIRLWCTVSPEFNTKSLLIQILCSNGKQSRMDEELKNLNEHELLHKLYQRLKTKRYLVVFDDVWDIKVWNELRISFPDEKKGSRIIFTSRSSNVASQVEFGGKPHNLVPLSEKESFELLLKKVFGNEDCPQALHGLGMEIAKKCRGLPFA
;
A
#
# COMPACT_ATOMS: atom_id res chain seq x y z
N GLY A 1 2.38 -2.68 14.21
CA GLY A 1 2.18 -1.65 13.17
C GLY A 1 0.72 -1.22 13.14
N VAL A 2 0.45 0.06 12.84
CA VAL A 2 -0.89 0.69 12.94
C VAL A 2 -1.86 0.38 11.77
N GLY A 3 -1.54 -0.56 10.88
CA GLY A 3 -2.49 -1.01 9.85
C GLY A 3 -2.52 -0.21 8.53
N LYS A 4 -1.48 0.57 8.20
CA LYS A 4 -1.43 1.33 6.93
C LYS A 4 -1.61 0.48 5.68
N THR A 5 -0.80 -0.58 5.54
CA THR A 5 -0.91 -1.54 4.43
C THR A 5 -2.29 -2.19 4.39
N THR A 6 -2.87 -2.51 5.55
CA THR A 6 -4.22 -3.09 5.65
C THR A 6 -5.28 -2.12 5.14
N LEU A 7 -5.21 -0.85 5.55
CA LEU A 7 -6.14 0.18 5.06
C LEU A 7 -6.00 0.38 3.55
N ALA A 8 -4.77 0.51 3.04
CA ALA A 8 -4.51 0.65 1.62
C ALA A 8 -5.02 -0.56 0.82
N LYS A 9 -4.85 -1.79 1.32
CA LYS A 9 -5.41 -3.01 0.72
C LYS A 9 -6.95 -2.99 0.72
N LYS A 10 -7.58 -2.50 1.79
CA LYS A 10 -9.04 -2.38 1.86
C LYS A 10 -9.58 -1.43 0.79
N VAL A 11 -8.93 -0.26 0.62
CA VAL A 11 -9.28 0.70 -0.44
C VAL A 11 -9.00 0.11 -1.82
N TYR A 12 -7.83 -0.47 -2.03
CA TYR A 12 -7.42 -1.04 -3.31
C TYR A 12 -8.37 -2.10 -3.84
N ASN A 13 -8.92 -2.93 -2.94
CA ASN A 13 -9.86 -4.01 -3.26
C ASN A 13 -11.34 -3.62 -3.13
N ASP A 14 -11.64 -2.35 -2.84
CA ASP A 14 -13.02 -1.88 -2.79
C ASP A 14 -13.67 -1.99 -4.18
N SER A 15 -14.91 -2.48 -4.24
CA SER A 15 -15.63 -2.66 -5.50
C SER A 15 -15.74 -1.38 -6.32
N SER A 16 -15.94 -0.24 -5.66
CA SER A 16 -16.05 1.05 -6.34
C SER A 16 -14.70 1.46 -6.94
N VAL A 17 -13.59 1.17 -6.25
CA VAL A 17 -12.22 1.39 -6.76
C VAL A 17 -11.93 0.45 -7.94
N ILE A 18 -12.29 -0.83 -7.82
CA ILE A 18 -12.11 -1.82 -8.89
C ILE A 18 -12.83 -1.36 -10.18
N CYS A 19 -14.06 -0.90 -10.07
CA CYS A 19 -14.86 -0.47 -11.22
C CYS A 19 -14.42 0.87 -11.81
N ASN A 20 -13.80 1.75 -11.02
CA ASN A 20 -13.43 3.11 -11.47
C ASN A 20 -12.04 3.20 -12.10
N PHE A 21 -11.12 2.29 -11.79
CA PHE A 21 -9.73 2.36 -12.25
C PHE A 21 -9.42 1.27 -13.27
N HIS A 22 -9.11 1.66 -14.50
CA HIS A 22 -8.74 0.74 -15.58
C HIS A 22 -7.48 -0.08 -15.25
N ILE A 23 -6.54 0.56 -14.55
CA ILE A 23 -5.29 -0.06 -14.12
C ILE A 23 -5.14 0.17 -12.62
N ARG A 24 -4.85 -0.91 -11.90
CA ARG A 24 -4.48 -0.88 -10.49
C ARG A 24 -3.16 -1.62 -10.34
N LEU A 25 -2.16 -0.98 -9.74
CA LEU A 25 -0.83 -1.55 -9.52
C LEU A 25 -0.46 -1.43 -8.05
N TRP A 26 0.24 -2.42 -7.54
CA TRP A 26 0.74 -2.44 -6.17
C TRP A 26 2.21 -2.82 -6.17
N CYS A 27 3.01 -2.06 -5.44
CA CYS A 27 4.42 -2.32 -5.24
C CYS A 27 4.79 -2.05 -3.78
N THR A 28 5.58 -2.95 -3.19
CA THR A 28 6.16 -2.77 -1.86
C THR A 28 7.62 -2.37 -2.03
N VAL A 29 8.00 -1.26 -1.42
CA VAL A 29 9.31 -0.63 -1.55
C VAL A 29 10.23 -1.15 -0.43
N SER A 30 11.37 -1.72 -0.80
CA SER A 30 12.42 -2.06 0.16
C SER A 30 13.20 -0.81 0.60
N PRO A 31 13.81 -0.79 1.80
CA PRO A 31 14.65 0.34 2.22
C PRO A 31 15.81 0.59 1.24
N GLU A 32 16.46 -0.48 0.79
CA GLU A 32 17.53 -0.47 -0.21
C GLU A 32 16.95 -0.68 -1.63
N PHE A 33 15.92 0.09 -1.99
CA PHE A 33 15.25 -0.12 -3.28
C PHE A 33 16.22 0.07 -4.47
N ASN A 34 15.97 -0.72 -5.51
CA ASN A 34 16.58 -0.56 -6.82
C ASN A 34 15.48 -0.22 -7.83
N THR A 35 15.66 0.87 -8.58
CA THR A 35 14.67 1.45 -9.49
C THR A 35 14.25 0.46 -10.57
N LYS A 36 15.21 -0.23 -11.21
CA LYS A 36 14.93 -1.30 -12.17
C LYS A 36 14.06 -2.41 -11.59
N SER A 37 14.44 -2.96 -10.44
CA SER A 37 13.68 -4.01 -9.77
C SER A 37 12.26 -3.58 -9.42
N LEU A 38 12.10 -2.33 -8.98
CA LEU A 38 10.80 -1.75 -8.63
C LEU A 38 9.91 -1.57 -9.86
N LEU A 39 10.46 -1.06 -10.97
CA LEU A 39 9.75 -0.93 -12.24
C LEU A 39 9.27 -2.28 -12.77
N ILE A 40 10.12 -3.30 -12.68
CA ILE A 40 9.75 -4.68 -13.03
C ILE A 40 8.61 -5.15 -12.15
N GLN A 41 8.70 -4.98 -10.82
CA GLN A 41 7.62 -5.36 -9.90
C GLN A 41 6.29 -4.68 -10.24
N ILE A 42 6.32 -3.37 -10.53
CA ILE A 42 5.13 -2.59 -10.92
C ILE A 42 4.53 -3.14 -12.22
N LEU A 43 5.38 -3.38 -13.23
CA LEU A 43 4.96 -3.90 -14.54
C LEU A 43 4.44 -5.35 -14.45
N CYS A 44 4.94 -6.15 -13.50
CA CYS A 44 4.54 -7.54 -13.29
C CYS A 44 3.40 -7.72 -12.26
N SER A 45 2.89 -6.65 -11.65
CA SER A 45 1.91 -6.70 -10.54
C SER A 45 0.55 -7.36 -10.85
N ASN A 46 0.33 -7.86 -12.06
CA ASN A 46 -0.86 -8.62 -12.47
C ASN A 46 -0.80 -10.13 -12.13
N GLY A 47 0.22 -10.59 -11.41
CA GLY A 47 0.22 -11.92 -10.77
C GLY A 47 0.35 -13.12 -11.69
N LYS A 48 0.74 -12.93 -12.96
CA LYS A 48 1.10 -14.03 -13.87
C LYS A 48 2.58 -13.94 -14.18
N GLN A 49 3.37 -14.84 -13.58
CA GLN A 49 4.74 -15.03 -14.01
C GLN A 49 4.70 -15.52 -15.45
N SER A 50 5.25 -14.76 -16.39
CA SER A 50 5.16 -15.05 -17.82
C SER A 50 6.48 -14.75 -18.52
N ARG A 51 6.62 -15.18 -19.78
CA ARG A 51 7.79 -14.87 -20.61
C ARG A 51 8.08 -13.36 -20.70
N MET A 52 7.05 -12.51 -20.55
CA MET A 52 7.21 -11.05 -20.46
C MET A 52 8.15 -10.62 -19.32
N ASP A 53 8.27 -11.39 -18.24
CA ASP A 53 9.08 -10.98 -17.09
C ASP A 53 10.58 -11.13 -17.37
N GLU A 54 10.97 -12.07 -18.24
CA GLU A 54 12.36 -12.21 -18.67
C GLU A 54 12.75 -11.12 -19.67
N GLU A 55 11.85 -10.75 -20.58
CA GLU A 55 12.07 -9.62 -21.49
C GLU A 55 12.26 -8.31 -20.73
N LEU A 56 11.45 -8.07 -19.69
CA LEU A 56 11.58 -6.88 -18.83
C LEU A 56 12.93 -6.82 -18.11
N LYS A 57 13.51 -7.96 -17.72
CA LYS A 57 14.83 -8.00 -17.07
C LYS A 57 15.96 -7.56 -18.00
N ASN A 58 15.81 -7.76 -19.31
CA ASN A 58 16.80 -7.37 -20.31
C ASN A 58 16.76 -5.87 -20.63
N LEU A 59 15.62 -5.20 -20.37
CA LEU A 59 15.48 -3.76 -20.58
C LEU A 59 16.31 -2.95 -19.58
N ASN A 60 16.79 -1.79 -20.01
CA ASN A 60 17.38 -0.80 -19.12
C ASN A 60 16.30 0.02 -18.40
N GLU A 61 16.70 0.83 -17.43
CA GLU A 61 15.76 1.62 -16.61
C GLU A 61 14.93 2.60 -17.44
N HIS A 62 15.53 3.27 -18.42
CA HIS A 62 14.83 4.23 -19.28
C HIS A 62 13.75 3.54 -20.13
N GLU A 63 14.05 2.35 -20.67
CA GLU A 63 13.08 1.54 -21.42
C GLU A 63 11.93 1.08 -20.52
N LEU A 64 12.22 0.69 -19.27
CA LEU A 64 11.20 0.30 -18.30
C LEU A 64 10.30 1.47 -17.88
N LEU A 65 10.88 2.65 -17.65
CA LEU A 65 10.15 3.89 -17.37
C LEU A 65 9.21 4.23 -18.54
N HIS A 66 9.74 4.21 -19.76
CA HIS A 66 8.95 4.49 -20.96
C HIS A 66 7.83 3.46 -21.16
N LYS A 67 8.09 2.17 -20.89
CA LYS A 67 7.09 1.11 -20.98
C LYS A 67 5.97 1.27 -19.95
N LEU A 68 6.32 1.67 -18.72
CA LEU A 68 5.34 2.02 -17.69
C LEU A 68 4.51 3.24 -18.10
N TYR A 69 5.15 4.29 -18.61
CA TYR A 69 4.48 5.46 -19.15
C TYR A 69 3.46 5.09 -20.23
N GLN A 70 3.86 4.30 -21.23
CA GLN A 70 2.98 3.88 -22.32
C GLN A 70 1.79 3.05 -21.82
N ARG A 71 2.02 2.18 -20.83
CA ARG A 71 0.95 1.38 -20.21
C ARG A 71 -0.08 2.24 -19.49
N LEU A 72 0.36 3.30 -18.81
CA LEU A 72 -0.50 4.18 -18.01
C LEU A 72 -1.13 5.30 -18.83
N LYS A 73 -0.49 5.73 -19.92
CA LYS A 73 -1.00 6.74 -20.83
C LYS A 73 -2.39 6.35 -21.31
N THR A 74 -3.28 7.33 -21.44
CA THR A 74 -4.69 7.15 -21.80
C THR A 74 -5.59 6.52 -20.75
N LYS A 75 -5.06 5.96 -19.65
CA LYS A 75 -5.83 5.21 -18.65
C LYS A 75 -5.98 5.98 -17.34
N ARG A 76 -7.13 5.79 -16.69
CA ARG A 76 -7.30 6.13 -15.27
C ARG A 76 -6.67 5.02 -14.42
N TYR A 77 -5.62 5.35 -13.67
CA TYR A 77 -4.84 4.38 -12.90
C TYR A 77 -4.80 4.69 -11.40
N LEU A 78 -4.70 3.64 -10.59
CA LEU A 78 -4.39 3.71 -9.17
C LEU A 78 -3.09 2.94 -8.91
N VAL A 79 -2.11 3.58 -8.28
CA VAL A 79 -0.82 2.95 -7.99
C VAL A 79 -0.53 3.09 -6.51
N VAL A 80 -0.24 1.97 -5.84
CA VAL A 80 0.12 1.95 -4.43
C VAL A 80 1.60 1.63 -4.29
N PHE A 81 2.33 2.55 -3.66
CA PHE A 81 3.69 2.35 -3.16
C PHE A 81 3.62 2.12 -1.65
N ASP A 82 3.81 0.87 -1.25
CA ASP A 82 3.68 0.42 0.13
C ASP A 82 5.04 0.40 0.83
N ASP A 83 5.06 0.86 2.09
CA ASP A 83 6.22 0.96 2.98
C ASP A 83 7.38 1.81 2.41
N VAL A 84 7.08 3.02 1.92
CA VAL A 84 8.09 3.95 1.37
C VAL A 84 8.93 4.58 2.49
N TRP A 85 10.26 4.49 2.35
CA TRP A 85 11.24 5.01 3.30
C TRP A 85 11.75 6.41 2.93
N ASP A 86 11.90 6.67 1.63
CA ASP A 86 12.46 7.92 1.09
C ASP A 86 11.63 8.33 -0.15
N ILE A 87 11.40 9.64 -0.32
CA ILE A 87 10.68 10.19 -1.47
C ILE A 87 11.44 10.01 -2.78
N LYS A 88 12.74 9.70 -2.74
CA LYS A 88 13.55 9.41 -3.94
C LYS A 88 12.88 8.44 -4.91
N VAL A 89 12.19 7.42 -4.38
CA VAL A 89 11.38 6.48 -5.16
C VAL A 89 10.40 7.21 -6.07
N TRP A 90 9.69 8.20 -5.55
CA TRP A 90 8.77 9.01 -6.35
C TRP A 90 9.51 9.90 -7.35
N ASN A 91 10.60 10.55 -6.92
CA ASN A 91 11.37 11.45 -7.78
C ASN A 91 11.93 10.76 -9.04
N GLU A 92 12.35 9.51 -8.92
CA GLU A 92 12.87 8.72 -10.02
C GLU A 92 11.78 8.19 -10.96
N LEU A 93 10.62 7.84 -10.41
CA LEU A 93 9.57 7.15 -11.18
C LEU A 93 8.51 8.09 -11.72
N ARG A 94 8.34 9.30 -11.16
CA ARG A 94 7.24 10.23 -11.49
C ARG A 94 7.09 10.52 -12.99
N ILE A 95 8.19 10.49 -13.74
CA ILE A 95 8.20 10.68 -15.20
C ILE A 95 7.37 9.61 -15.95
N SER A 96 7.12 8.46 -15.32
CA SER A 96 6.31 7.38 -15.88
C SER A 96 4.82 7.51 -15.59
N PHE A 97 4.39 8.51 -14.81
CA PHE A 97 3.00 8.68 -14.37
C PHE A 97 2.39 9.94 -14.99
N PRO A 98 1.87 9.88 -16.22
CA PRO A 98 1.25 11.03 -16.86
C PRO A 98 -0.04 11.45 -16.14
N ASP A 99 -0.22 12.75 -15.93
CA ASP A 99 -1.51 13.32 -15.52
C ASP A 99 -2.29 13.81 -16.75
N GLU A 100 -3.12 12.93 -17.32
CA GLU A 100 -4.04 13.28 -18.40
C GLU A 100 -5.39 13.80 -17.88
N LYS A 101 -5.47 14.25 -16.62
CA LYS A 101 -6.70 14.73 -15.97
C LYS A 101 -7.84 13.71 -15.97
N LYS A 102 -7.51 12.41 -16.01
CA LYS A 102 -8.47 11.29 -15.99
C LYS A 102 -8.85 10.81 -14.59
N GLY A 103 -8.43 11.52 -13.55
CA GLY A 103 -8.70 11.15 -12.16
C GLY A 103 -7.84 9.99 -11.65
N SER A 104 -6.62 9.84 -12.19
CA SER A 104 -5.62 8.90 -11.69
C SER A 104 -5.16 9.26 -10.27
N ARG A 105 -4.71 8.27 -9.50
CA ARG A 105 -4.32 8.43 -8.10
C ARG A 105 -3.07 7.62 -7.78
N ILE A 106 -2.26 8.15 -6.89
CA ILE A 106 -1.09 7.47 -6.32
C ILE A 106 -1.25 7.49 -4.79
N ILE A 107 -1.00 6.35 -4.15
CA ILE A 107 -1.05 6.20 -2.70
C ILE A 107 0.33 5.78 -2.22
N PHE A 108 0.86 6.52 -1.24
CA PHE A 108 2.04 6.13 -0.50
C PHE A 108 1.61 5.67 0.89
N THR A 109 2.13 4.53 1.35
CA THR A 109 2.14 4.22 2.79
C THR A 109 3.57 4.40 3.29
N SER A 110 3.75 5.12 4.40
CA SER A 110 5.07 5.35 4.99
C SER A 110 5.00 5.37 6.50
N ARG A 111 6.12 5.04 7.15
CA ARG A 111 6.32 5.22 8.60
C ARG A 111 6.90 6.59 8.91
N SER A 112 7.45 7.28 7.92
CA SER A 112 8.11 8.58 8.06
C SER A 112 7.17 9.70 7.62
N SER A 113 6.89 10.64 8.52
CA SER A 113 6.14 11.86 8.18
C SER A 113 6.89 12.73 7.17
N ASN A 114 8.22 12.61 7.09
CA ASN A 114 9.06 13.35 6.16
C ASN A 114 8.76 13.01 4.69
N VAL A 115 8.45 11.74 4.40
CA VAL A 115 8.04 11.33 3.04
C VAL A 115 6.76 12.07 2.66
N ALA A 116 5.80 12.17 3.59
CA ALA A 116 4.52 12.80 3.34
C ALA A 116 4.63 14.32 3.12
N SER A 117 5.57 15.00 3.79
CA SER A 117 5.80 16.44 3.60
C SER A 117 6.53 16.80 2.31
N GLN A 118 7.28 15.86 1.72
CA GLN A 118 8.03 16.09 0.48
C GLN A 118 7.23 15.81 -0.79
N VAL A 119 6.03 15.24 -0.67
CA VAL A 119 5.14 15.05 -1.81
C VAL A 119 4.54 16.41 -2.20
N GLU A 120 5.05 17.01 -3.28
CA GLU A 120 4.58 18.30 -3.82
C GLU A 120 3.08 18.29 -4.18
N PHE A 121 2.56 17.12 -4.57
CA PHE A 121 1.20 16.95 -5.07
C PHE A 121 0.45 15.92 -4.23
N GLY A 122 -0.39 16.40 -3.31
CA GLY A 122 -1.18 15.55 -2.44
C GLY A 122 -1.96 16.39 -1.44
N GLY A 123 -3.12 15.90 -1.01
CA GLY A 123 -3.83 16.51 0.11
C GLY A 123 -3.08 16.29 1.44
N LYS A 124 -3.70 16.70 2.54
CA LYS A 124 -3.17 16.45 3.88
C LYS A 124 -2.93 14.94 4.11
N PRO A 125 -1.77 14.52 4.65
CA PRO A 125 -1.51 13.12 4.94
C PRO A 125 -2.56 12.51 5.88
N HIS A 126 -2.97 11.27 5.60
CA HIS A 126 -3.85 10.53 6.49
C HIS A 126 -3.02 9.80 7.56
N ASN A 127 -2.93 10.41 8.74
CA ASN A 127 -2.20 9.85 9.88
C ASN A 127 -3.06 8.80 10.58
N LEU A 128 -2.64 7.54 10.52
CA LEU A 128 -3.27 6.47 11.29
C LEU A 128 -2.82 6.50 12.74
N VAL A 129 -3.79 6.50 13.64
CA VAL A 129 -3.60 6.44 15.09
C VAL A 129 -3.76 5.01 15.60
N PRO A 130 -3.16 4.66 16.75
CA PRO A 130 -3.43 3.40 17.43
C PRO A 130 -4.92 3.24 17.75
N LEU A 131 -5.35 1.98 17.84
CA LEU A 131 -6.69 1.62 18.30
C LEU A 131 -6.89 2.03 19.76
N SER A 132 -8.12 2.37 20.11
CA SER A 132 -8.55 2.48 21.51
C SER A 132 -8.46 1.13 22.22
N GLU A 133 -8.49 1.13 23.56
CA GLU A 133 -8.50 -0.12 24.34
C GLU A 133 -9.69 -1.01 23.96
N LYS A 134 -10.86 -0.40 23.72
CA LYS A 134 -12.07 -1.09 23.29
C LYS A 134 -11.88 -1.75 21.92
N GLU A 135 -11.43 -1.00 20.92
CA GLU A 135 -11.17 -1.54 19.57
C GLU A 135 -10.08 -2.61 19.58
N SER A 136 -9.08 -2.48 20.45
CA SER A 136 -8.01 -3.48 20.62
C SER A 136 -8.56 -4.78 21.19
N PHE A 137 -9.43 -4.69 22.19
CA PHE A 137 -10.10 -5.85 22.77
C PHE A 137 -11.03 -6.53 21.75
N GLU A 138 -11.85 -5.75 21.04
CA GLU A 138 -12.71 -6.27 19.97
C GLU A 138 -11.91 -6.99 18.87
N LEU A 139 -10.78 -6.40 18.45
CA LEU A 139 -9.88 -7.02 17.48
C LEU A 139 -9.29 -8.32 18.01
N LEU A 140 -8.85 -8.35 19.27
CA LEU A 140 -8.30 -9.55 19.91
C LEU A 140 -9.34 -10.67 19.94
N LEU A 141 -10.56 -10.38 20.39
CA LEU A 141 -11.63 -11.38 20.44
C LEU A 141 -11.92 -11.94 19.06
N LYS A 142 -12.04 -11.07 18.05
CA LYS A 142 -12.26 -11.50 16.66
C LYS A 142 -11.11 -12.36 16.11
N LYS A 143 -9.87 -12.11 16.54
CA LYS A 143 -8.70 -12.87 16.09
C LYS A 143 -8.60 -14.24 16.75
N VAL A 144 -8.99 -14.35 18.02
CA VAL A 144 -8.88 -15.58 18.80
C VAL A 144 -10.11 -16.48 18.60
N PHE A 145 -11.31 -15.91 18.66
CA PHE A 145 -12.57 -16.66 18.65
C PHE A 145 -13.32 -16.60 17.30
N GLY A 146 -12.90 -15.73 16.37
CA GLY A 146 -13.55 -15.61 15.06
C GLY A 146 -14.98 -15.12 15.17
N ASN A 147 -15.94 -16.00 14.88
CA ASN A 147 -17.38 -15.74 14.98
C ASN A 147 -17.99 -16.29 16.29
N GLU A 148 -17.20 -16.97 17.12
CA GLU A 148 -17.65 -17.50 18.41
C GLU A 148 -17.53 -16.45 19.51
N ASP A 149 -18.39 -16.57 20.53
CA ASP A 149 -18.35 -15.68 21.69
C ASP A 149 -17.19 -16.04 22.63
N CYS A 150 -16.50 -15.02 23.13
CA CYS A 150 -15.48 -15.19 24.16
C CYS A 150 -16.13 -15.62 25.48
N PRO A 151 -15.71 -16.74 26.11
CA PRO A 151 -16.20 -17.16 27.42
C PRO A 151 -16.03 -16.04 28.46
N GLN A 152 -17.08 -15.74 29.23
CA GLN A 152 -17.08 -14.63 30.21
C GLN A 152 -15.88 -14.66 31.16
N ALA A 153 -15.43 -15.84 31.58
CA ALA A 153 -14.27 -16.02 32.45
C ALA A 153 -12.96 -15.47 31.86
N LEU A 154 -12.84 -15.36 30.53
CA LEU A 154 -11.65 -14.89 29.83
C LEU A 154 -11.68 -13.39 29.50
N HIS A 155 -12.81 -12.69 29.72
CA HIS A 155 -12.93 -11.27 29.36
C HIS A 155 -11.91 -10.40 30.09
N GLY A 156 -11.75 -10.60 31.40
CA GLY A 156 -10.78 -9.86 32.20
C GLY A 156 -9.35 -10.02 31.68
N LEU A 157 -8.93 -11.27 31.45
CA LEU A 157 -7.60 -11.58 30.91
C LEU A 157 -7.42 -11.02 29.49
N GLY A 158 -8.43 -11.16 28.62
CA GLY A 158 -8.38 -10.63 27.27
C GLY A 158 -8.25 -9.11 27.24
N MET A 159 -8.91 -8.39 28.16
CA MET A 159 -8.76 -6.94 28.28
C MET A 159 -7.36 -6.54 28.75
N GLU A 160 -6.78 -7.26 29.70
CA GLU A 160 -5.39 -7.03 30.13
C GLU A 160 -4.38 -7.26 29.00
N ILE A 161 -4.57 -8.32 28.21
CA ILE A 161 -3.75 -8.60 27.02
C ILE A 161 -3.88 -7.46 26.01
N ALA A 162 -5.12 -7.05 25.68
CA ALA A 162 -5.37 -5.97 24.72
C ALA A 162 -4.72 -4.64 25.15
N LYS A 163 -4.75 -4.32 26.45
CA LYS A 163 -4.06 -3.14 27.01
C LYS A 163 -2.55 -3.21 26.79
N LYS A 164 -1.93 -4.40 26.96
CA LYS A 164 -0.49 -4.59 26.71
C LYS A 164 -0.09 -4.39 25.25
N CYS A 165 -1.01 -4.59 24.30
CA CYS A 165 -0.79 -4.32 22.87
C CYS A 165 -0.76 -2.83 22.52
N ARG A 166 -1.16 -1.93 23.44
CA ARG A 166 -1.11 -0.45 23.28
C ARG A 166 -1.73 0.06 21.97
N GLY A 167 -2.85 -0.52 21.57
CA GLY A 167 -3.56 -0.09 20.37
C GLY A 167 -2.88 -0.46 19.05
N LEU A 168 -1.85 -1.32 19.05
CA LEU A 168 -1.18 -1.76 17.83
C LEU A 168 -1.82 -3.05 17.29
N PRO A 169 -2.49 -3.03 16.12
CA PRO A 169 -3.17 -4.20 15.57
C PRO A 169 -2.31 -5.44 15.26
N PHE A 170 -0.98 -5.29 15.27
CA PHE A 170 -0.04 -6.36 14.94
C PHE A 170 0.64 -6.96 16.18
N ALA A 171 0.58 -6.26 17.32
CA ALA A 171 1.25 -6.67 18.55
C ALA A 171 0.55 -7.88 19.19
#